data_AF-A0A662QQB4-F1
#
_entry.id   AF-A0A662QQB4-F1
#
_cell.length_a   1.000
_cell.length_b   1.000
_cell.length_c   1.000
_cell.angle_alpha   90.00
_cell.angle_beta   90.00
_cell.angle_gamma   90.00
#
_symmetry.space_group_name_H-M   'P 1'
#
loop_
_entity.id
_entity.type
_entity.pdbx_description
1 polymer ?
#
loop_
_entity_poly.entity_id
_entity_poly.type
_entity_poly.pdbx_seq_one_letter_code
_entity_poly.pdbx_strand_id
1 'polypeptide(L)'
;MKINKTILIGIILLIGSFTYLFEMGYHGFVHQDFSKVQIILTFIVLFLSSVFILGYEYFENKNREDIKHGFYFFIATMILLFIIFYTRNMGSTIPVAFSLMYFMFSIFIFIKKDAISYISNFINSQSFFLRFSFRFFIIMGLLIFPAGVIEYARSGVFDYTLKEIYLPLISILAYVSKGILSLLGYSVHSIEQTGGYTLAMSDNTFHVFIGALCSGVTSMSVFIAAFFAIIGDIKTTLKNKVALFIFGVAGTFFSNVLRIVLLFLIGLKLGNNALMSAHTHLGWIFFFIWISLFWTILFRFSGDEENKPGFNSARQSKTGRERKNNEEPNRSELRGINAKNKNSTAATKGALNIGRNKKARVRPLHQYAHHHANPTLIKKEESNVIKRILDPKRNLNRRKYAY
;
A
#
# COMPACT_ATOMS: atom_id res chain seq x y z
N MET A 1 -6.32 -13.67 20.46
CA MET A 1 -5.23 -14.36 19.70
C MET A 1 -3.94 -13.92 20.34
N LYS A 2 -3.25 -14.81 21.07
CA LYS A 2 -1.95 -14.45 21.65
C LYS A 2 -0.95 -14.36 20.51
N ILE A 3 -0.55 -13.14 20.17
CA ILE A 3 0.50 -12.91 19.17
C ILE A 3 1.82 -13.21 19.85
N ASN A 4 2.50 -14.26 19.39
CA ASN A 4 3.84 -14.58 19.85
C ASN A 4 4.81 -13.45 19.45
N LYS A 5 5.83 -13.18 20.28
CA LYS A 5 6.91 -12.23 19.97
C LYS A 5 7.54 -12.52 18.61
N THR A 6 7.62 -13.79 18.21
CA THR A 6 8.15 -14.18 16.90
C THR A 6 7.27 -13.72 15.74
N ILE A 7 5.94 -13.76 15.88
CA ILE A 7 5.00 -13.24 14.87
C ILE A 7 5.15 -11.73 14.74
N LEU A 8 5.30 -11.01 15.86
CA LEU A 8 5.56 -9.57 15.85
C LEU A 8 6.85 -9.23 15.09
N ILE A 9 7.93 -9.97 15.34
CA ILE A 9 9.19 -9.80 14.62
C ILE A 9 9.00 -10.08 13.12
N GLY A 10 8.28 -11.14 12.75
CA GLY A 10 7.96 -11.43 11.35
C GLY A 10 7.19 -10.30 10.66
N ILE A 11 6.19 -9.71 11.32
CA ILE A 11 5.45 -8.55 10.81
C ILE A 11 6.38 -7.34 10.63
N ILE A 12 7.23 -7.06 11.62
CA ILE A 12 8.18 -5.94 11.56
C ILE A 12 9.18 -6.12 10.43
N LEU A 13 9.74 -7.33 10.26
CA LEU A 13 10.66 -7.66 9.17
C LEU A 13 9.99 -7.57 7.80
N LEU A 14 8.74 -8.03 7.70
CA LEU A 14 7.97 -7.96 6.45
C LEU A 14 7.68 -6.51 6.08
N ILE A 15 7.10 -5.74 7.00
CA ILE A 15 6.81 -4.31 6.78
C ILE A 15 8.10 -3.57 6.47
N GLY A 16 9.18 -3.90 7.16
CA GLY A 16 10.49 -3.34 6.91
C GLY A 16 11.04 -3.59 5.52
N SER A 17 10.96 -4.85 5.09
CA SER A 17 11.36 -5.25 3.75
C SER A 17 10.51 -4.55 2.69
N PHE A 18 9.21 -4.36 2.94
CA PHE A 18 8.33 -3.60 2.05
C PHE A 18 8.62 -2.12 2.04
N THR A 19 8.84 -1.48 3.18
CA THR A 19 9.20 -0.06 3.23
C THR A 19 10.50 0.16 2.49
N TYR A 20 11.49 -0.70 2.71
CA TYR A 20 12.74 -0.64 1.96
C TYR A 20 12.50 -0.84 0.46
N LEU A 21 11.71 -1.83 0.04
CA LEU A 21 11.33 -2.02 -1.37
C LEU A 21 10.62 -0.80 -1.96
N PHE A 22 9.73 -0.17 -1.19
CA PHE A 22 8.98 1.01 -1.63
C PHE A 22 9.85 2.25 -1.71
N GLU A 23 10.69 2.50 -0.71
CA GLU A 23 11.61 3.63 -0.68
C GLU A 23 12.66 3.49 -1.78
N MET A 24 13.19 2.28 -1.97
CA MET A 24 14.07 1.95 -3.09
C MET A 24 13.34 2.11 -4.43
N GLY A 25 12.14 1.56 -4.54
CA GLY A 25 11.31 1.73 -5.72
C GLY A 25 11.10 3.20 -6.04
N TYR A 26 10.70 3.99 -5.05
CA TYR A 26 10.37 5.39 -5.16
C TYR A 26 11.58 6.29 -5.44
N HIS A 27 12.73 6.06 -4.79
CA HIS A 27 13.98 6.70 -5.17
C HIS A 27 14.38 6.32 -6.59
N GLY A 28 14.13 5.09 -7.01
CA GLY A 28 14.33 4.68 -8.39
C GLY A 28 13.35 5.37 -9.32
N PHE A 29 12.11 5.63 -8.86
CA PHE A 29 11.09 6.43 -9.55
C PHE A 29 11.58 7.82 -9.86
N VAL A 30 12.14 8.48 -8.87
CA VAL A 30 12.50 9.89 -9.00
C VAL A 30 13.90 10.10 -9.61
N HIS A 31 14.90 9.28 -9.27
CA HIS A 31 16.29 9.59 -9.60
C HIS A 31 16.91 8.79 -10.75
N GLN A 32 16.26 7.75 -11.28
CA GLN A 32 16.83 6.83 -12.30
C GLN A 32 18.17 6.13 -11.91
N ASP A 33 18.75 6.42 -10.74
CA ASP A 33 20.09 5.99 -10.35
C ASP A 33 20.17 4.59 -9.72
N PHE A 34 19.22 3.70 -9.99
CA PHE A 34 19.28 2.38 -9.39
C PHE A 34 20.33 1.51 -10.05
N SER A 35 21.36 1.18 -9.26
CA SER A 35 22.21 0.06 -9.61
C SER A 35 21.36 -1.21 -9.65
N LYS A 36 21.56 -2.05 -10.67
CA LYS A 36 20.92 -3.38 -10.75
C LYS A 36 21.13 -4.19 -9.46
N VAL A 37 22.26 -3.97 -8.78
CA VAL A 37 22.63 -4.58 -7.50
C VAL A 37 21.61 -4.25 -6.39
N GLN A 38 21.18 -3.00 -6.28
CA GLN A 38 20.21 -2.57 -5.26
C GLN A 38 18.84 -3.23 -5.45
N ILE A 39 18.38 -3.36 -6.70
CA ILE A 39 17.14 -4.08 -7.01
C ILE A 39 17.30 -5.54 -6.59
N ILE A 40 18.37 -6.22 -7.05
CA ILE A 40 18.63 -7.63 -6.72
C ILE A 40 18.68 -7.84 -5.21
N LEU A 41 19.42 -7.01 -4.47
CA LEU A 41 19.54 -7.13 -3.02
C LEU A 41 18.19 -6.98 -2.31
N THR A 42 17.37 -6.03 -2.76
CA THR A 42 16.02 -5.81 -2.21
C THR A 42 15.14 -7.04 -2.40
N PHE A 43 15.17 -7.64 -3.59
CA PHE A 43 14.41 -8.85 -3.90
C PHE A 43 14.94 -10.07 -3.12
N ILE A 44 16.25 -10.16 -2.89
CA ILE A 44 16.84 -11.19 -2.02
C ILE A 44 16.35 -11.03 -0.58
N VAL A 45 16.36 -9.82 -0.01
CA VAL A 45 15.90 -9.57 1.36
C VAL A 45 14.41 -9.91 1.51
N LEU A 46 13.58 -9.52 0.54
CA LEU A 46 12.16 -9.83 0.54
C LEU A 46 11.90 -11.33 0.38
N PHE A 47 12.68 -12.03 -0.45
CA PHE A 47 12.64 -13.49 -0.57
C PHE A 47 13.02 -14.18 0.73
N LEU A 48 14.16 -13.82 1.33
CA LEU A 48 14.65 -14.40 2.58
C LEU A 48 13.68 -14.17 3.74
N SER A 49 13.14 -12.96 3.87
CA SER A 49 12.13 -12.63 4.88
C SER A 49 10.91 -13.55 4.77
N SER A 50 10.57 -13.94 3.55
CA SER A 50 9.34 -14.69 3.30
C SER A 50 9.54 -16.18 3.40
N VAL A 51 10.72 -16.68 3.02
CA VAL A 51 11.16 -18.04 3.37
C VAL A 51 11.20 -18.19 4.89
N PHE A 52 11.73 -17.21 5.62
CA PHE A 52 11.76 -17.23 7.07
C PHE A 52 10.34 -17.31 7.66
N ILE A 53 9.43 -16.47 7.18
CA ILE A 53 8.08 -16.43 7.73
C ILE A 53 7.27 -17.67 7.37
N LEU A 54 7.34 -18.14 6.12
CA LEU A 54 6.69 -19.39 5.71
C LEU A 54 7.28 -20.60 6.42
N GLY A 55 8.60 -20.61 6.68
CA GLY A 55 9.27 -21.64 7.45
C GLY A 55 8.84 -21.66 8.91
N TYR A 56 8.71 -20.48 9.54
CA TYR A 56 8.17 -20.35 10.89
C TYR A 56 6.72 -20.86 10.96
N GLU A 57 5.90 -20.47 10.00
CA GLU A 57 4.50 -20.89 9.95
C GLU A 57 4.34 -22.39 9.66
N TYR A 58 5.24 -22.96 8.85
CA TYR A 58 5.34 -24.40 8.64
C TYR A 58 5.70 -25.18 9.89
N PHE A 59 6.56 -24.60 10.72
CA PHE A 59 6.94 -25.22 11.99
C PHE A 59 5.80 -25.16 13.01
N GLU A 60 5.06 -24.05 13.08
CA GLU A 60 4.01 -23.83 14.09
C GLU A 60 2.67 -24.48 13.71
N ASN A 61 2.30 -24.49 12.42
CA ASN A 61 1.02 -25.03 11.96
C ASN A 61 1.16 -26.44 11.36
N LYS A 62 0.36 -27.39 11.86
CA LYS A 62 0.30 -28.76 11.31
C LYS A 62 -0.38 -28.86 9.94
N ASN A 63 -1.09 -27.82 9.48
CA ASN A 63 -1.80 -27.87 8.20
C ASN A 63 -0.89 -27.52 7.02
N ARG A 64 -0.36 -28.53 6.34
CA ARG A 64 0.66 -28.36 5.27
C ARG A 64 0.10 -27.82 3.95
N GLU A 65 -1.20 -27.87 3.70
CA GLU A 65 -1.77 -27.46 2.41
C GLU A 65 -1.83 -25.93 2.26
N ASP A 66 -2.26 -25.22 3.30
CA ASP A 66 -2.35 -23.75 3.30
C ASP A 66 -0.99 -23.10 2.99
N ILE A 67 0.09 -23.69 3.51
CA ILE A 67 1.46 -23.20 3.34
C ILE A 67 1.92 -23.34 1.89
N LYS A 68 1.54 -24.42 1.20
CA LYS A 68 1.89 -24.60 -0.22
C LYS A 68 1.27 -23.48 -1.06
N HIS A 69 -0.02 -23.22 -0.87
CA HIS A 69 -0.70 -22.13 -1.57
C HIS A 69 -0.11 -20.77 -1.23
N GLY A 70 0.26 -20.56 0.04
CA GLY A 70 0.91 -19.34 0.48
C GLY A 70 2.28 -19.10 -0.16
N PHE A 71 3.10 -20.15 -0.25
CA PHE A 71 4.39 -20.10 -0.95
C PHE A 71 4.21 -19.72 -2.42
N TYR A 72 3.28 -20.36 -3.14
CA TYR A 72 3.05 -20.04 -4.56
C TYR A 72 2.56 -18.60 -4.76
N PHE A 73 1.62 -18.13 -3.94
CA PHE A 73 1.16 -16.75 -3.98
C PHE A 73 2.31 -15.78 -3.75
N PHE A 74 3.17 -16.08 -2.78
CA PHE A 74 4.29 -15.22 -2.43
C PHE A 74 5.33 -15.14 -3.56
N ILE A 75 5.73 -16.29 -4.12
CA ILE A 75 6.64 -16.35 -5.26
C ILE A 75 6.05 -15.64 -6.48
N ALA A 76 4.76 -15.85 -6.79
CA ALA A 76 4.10 -15.16 -7.89
C ALA A 76 4.11 -13.63 -7.69
N THR A 77 3.82 -13.16 -6.47
CA THR A 77 3.86 -11.73 -6.13
C THR A 77 5.28 -11.17 -6.25
N MET A 78 6.30 -11.90 -5.78
CA MET A 78 7.70 -11.51 -5.93
C MET A 78 8.14 -11.42 -7.40
N ILE A 79 7.78 -12.40 -8.22
CA ILE A 79 8.07 -12.38 -9.66
C ILE A 79 7.36 -11.20 -10.32
N LEU A 80 6.09 -10.95 -10.00
CA LEU A 80 5.34 -9.83 -10.55
C LEU A 80 5.96 -8.48 -10.16
N LEU A 81 6.31 -8.28 -8.90
CA LEU A 81 7.00 -7.07 -8.44
C LEU A 81 8.35 -6.94 -9.13
N PHE A 82 9.12 -8.03 -9.25
CA PHE A 82 10.41 -8.02 -9.92
C PHE A 82 10.25 -7.57 -11.37
N ILE A 83 9.26 -8.11 -12.08
CA ILE A 83 8.96 -7.72 -13.46
C ILE A 83 8.55 -6.24 -13.54
N ILE A 84 7.69 -5.75 -12.64
CA ILE A 84 7.29 -4.33 -12.60
C ILE A 84 8.53 -3.43 -12.44
N PHE A 85 9.41 -3.76 -11.49
CA PHE A 85 10.61 -2.97 -11.23
C PHE A 85 11.66 -3.09 -12.34
N TYR A 86 11.85 -4.30 -12.88
CA TYR A 86 12.83 -4.58 -13.92
C TYR A 86 12.44 -3.97 -15.27
N THR A 87 11.18 -4.13 -15.68
CA THR A 87 10.68 -3.66 -16.99
C THR A 87 10.59 -2.16 -17.08
N ARG A 88 10.56 -1.46 -15.95
CA ARG A 88 10.67 0.00 -15.94
C ARG A 88 11.96 0.50 -16.55
N ASN A 89 13.06 -0.19 -16.33
CA ASN A 89 14.34 0.18 -16.95
C ASN A 89 14.32 0.00 -18.48
N MET A 90 13.26 -0.57 -19.05
CA MET A 90 13.07 -0.79 -20.48
C MET A 90 12.09 0.20 -21.14
N GLY A 91 11.44 1.10 -20.37
CA GLY A 91 10.52 2.12 -20.88
C GLY A 91 9.27 2.31 -20.01
N SER A 92 8.61 3.47 -20.11
CA SER A 92 7.46 3.84 -19.25
C SER A 92 6.16 3.09 -19.55
N THR A 93 6.00 2.55 -20.75
CA THR A 93 4.77 1.84 -21.18
C THR A 93 4.62 0.45 -20.58
N ILE A 94 5.73 -0.23 -20.30
CA ILE A 94 5.71 -1.61 -19.80
C ILE A 94 5.23 -1.67 -18.32
N PRO A 95 5.70 -0.79 -17.40
CA PRO A 95 5.18 -0.69 -16.04
C PRO A 95 3.67 -0.41 -15.96
N VAL A 96 3.13 0.38 -16.91
CA VAL A 96 1.69 0.63 -17.01
C VAL A 96 0.94 -0.66 -17.23
N ALA A 97 1.37 -1.45 -18.21
CA ALA A 97 0.71 -2.70 -18.57
C ALA A 97 0.72 -3.69 -17.38
N PHE A 98 1.85 -3.82 -16.69
CA PHE A 98 1.94 -4.69 -15.50
C PHE A 98 1.16 -4.16 -14.30
N SER A 99 1.13 -2.84 -14.08
CA SER A 99 0.32 -2.23 -13.03
C SER A 99 -1.17 -2.39 -13.29
N LEU A 100 -1.58 -2.23 -14.55
CA LEU A 100 -2.95 -2.48 -14.98
C LEU A 100 -3.30 -3.94 -14.80
N MET A 101 -2.42 -4.87 -15.19
CA MET A 101 -2.64 -6.30 -14.97
C MET A 101 -2.77 -6.63 -13.48
N TYR A 102 -1.92 -6.05 -12.62
CA TYR A 102 -2.00 -6.22 -11.17
C TYR A 102 -3.30 -5.65 -10.57
N PHE A 103 -3.73 -4.48 -11.03
CA PHE A 103 -4.98 -3.87 -10.60
C PHE A 103 -6.20 -4.65 -11.10
N MET A 104 -6.22 -5.05 -12.36
CA MET A 104 -7.29 -5.87 -12.94
C MET A 104 -7.37 -7.22 -12.24
N PHE A 105 -6.23 -7.83 -11.88
CA PHE A 105 -6.19 -9.02 -11.04
C PHE A 105 -6.80 -8.75 -9.66
N SER A 106 -6.44 -7.62 -9.02
CA SER A 106 -6.99 -7.22 -7.72
C SER A 106 -8.51 -6.99 -7.78
N ILE A 107 -9.02 -6.30 -8.81
CA ILE A 107 -10.46 -6.10 -9.05
C ILE A 107 -11.15 -7.44 -9.34
N PHE A 108 -10.57 -8.27 -10.20
CA PHE A 108 -11.14 -9.57 -10.57
C PHE A 108 -11.35 -10.44 -9.34
N ILE A 109 -10.37 -10.46 -8.44
CA ILE A 109 -10.44 -11.09 -7.12
C ILE A 109 -11.62 -10.56 -6.30
N PHE A 110 -11.88 -9.25 -6.31
CA PHE A 110 -12.99 -8.64 -5.58
C PHE A 110 -14.37 -8.86 -6.19
N ILE A 111 -14.49 -8.97 -7.52
CA ILE A 111 -15.80 -9.03 -8.20
C ILE A 111 -16.34 -10.47 -8.30
N LYS A 112 -15.49 -11.45 -8.60
CA LYS A 112 -15.96 -12.80 -8.93
C LYS A 112 -16.30 -13.57 -7.66
N LYS A 113 -17.59 -13.78 -7.37
CA LYS A 113 -18.07 -14.54 -6.18
C LYS A 113 -17.37 -15.89 -5.95
N ASP A 114 -17.08 -16.64 -7.00
CA ASP A 114 -16.37 -17.93 -6.86
C ASP A 114 -14.89 -17.74 -6.51
N ALA A 115 -14.27 -16.69 -7.07
CA ALA A 115 -12.92 -16.30 -6.67
C ALA A 115 -12.94 -15.81 -5.22
N ILE A 116 -13.95 -15.04 -4.80
CA ILE A 116 -14.16 -14.64 -3.41
C ILE A 116 -14.35 -15.86 -2.52
N SER A 117 -14.96 -16.96 -2.97
CA SER A 117 -15.08 -18.20 -2.18
C SER A 117 -13.74 -18.93 -2.04
N TYR A 118 -12.99 -19.08 -3.14
CA TYR A 118 -11.63 -19.64 -3.10
C TYR A 118 -10.69 -18.78 -2.26
N ILE A 119 -10.79 -17.48 -2.44
CA ILE A 119 -9.99 -16.47 -1.77
C ILE A 119 -10.49 -16.26 -0.36
N SER A 120 -11.76 -16.44 -0.04
CA SER A 120 -12.23 -16.41 1.34
C SER A 120 -11.76 -17.67 2.04
N ASN A 121 -11.70 -18.84 1.40
CA ASN A 121 -11.07 -20.02 1.99
C ASN A 121 -9.56 -19.79 2.20
N PHE A 122 -8.89 -19.16 1.24
CA PHE A 122 -7.46 -18.81 1.34
C PHE A 122 -7.18 -17.66 2.35
N ILE A 123 -8.00 -16.62 2.39
CA ILE A 123 -8.01 -15.52 3.38
C ILE A 123 -8.53 -16.03 4.72
N ASN A 124 -9.28 -17.12 4.77
CA ASN A 124 -9.67 -17.79 6.00
C ASN A 124 -8.72 -18.96 6.30
N SER A 125 -7.57 -19.00 5.61
CA SER A 125 -6.43 -19.80 6.04
C SER A 125 -6.18 -19.50 7.50
N GLN A 126 -5.85 -20.54 8.27
CA GLN A 126 -5.57 -20.39 9.68
C GLN A 126 -4.34 -19.51 9.93
N SER A 127 -3.42 -19.42 8.98
CA SER A 127 -2.22 -18.58 9.07
C SER A 127 -2.55 -17.09 9.05
N PHE A 128 -2.30 -16.40 10.16
CA PHE A 128 -2.44 -14.95 10.27
C PHE A 128 -1.59 -14.21 9.23
N PHE A 129 -0.35 -14.66 9.02
CA PHE A 129 0.59 -13.96 8.18
C PHE A 129 0.16 -13.93 6.71
N LEU A 130 -0.37 -15.05 6.22
CA LEU A 130 -0.89 -15.13 4.87
C LEU A 130 -2.06 -14.17 4.64
N ARG A 131 -3.00 -14.12 5.60
CA ARG A 131 -4.12 -13.19 5.57
C ARG A 131 -3.64 -11.75 5.53
N PHE A 132 -2.68 -11.41 6.41
CA PHE A 132 -2.08 -10.10 6.47
C PHE A 132 -1.42 -9.72 5.13
N SER A 133 -0.52 -10.56 4.63
CA SER A 133 0.25 -10.29 3.40
C SER A 133 -0.69 -10.10 2.20
N PHE A 134 -1.68 -10.98 2.04
CA PHE A 134 -2.64 -10.89 0.95
C PHE A 134 -3.45 -9.60 0.99
N ARG A 135 -4.02 -9.26 2.16
CA ARG A 135 -4.78 -8.01 2.33
C ARG A 135 -3.88 -6.79 2.13
N PHE A 136 -2.67 -6.82 2.68
CA PHE A 136 -1.69 -5.74 2.54
C PHE A 136 -1.42 -5.43 1.07
N PHE A 137 -1.08 -6.45 0.28
CA PHE A 137 -0.82 -6.27 -1.14
C PHE A 137 -2.03 -5.73 -1.89
N ILE A 138 -3.20 -6.30 -1.66
CA ILE A 138 -4.43 -5.82 -2.30
C ILE A 138 -4.69 -4.34 -1.98
N ILE A 139 -4.64 -3.98 -0.70
CA ILE A 139 -4.88 -2.60 -0.26
C ILE A 139 -3.82 -1.68 -0.86
N MET A 140 -2.56 -2.09 -0.85
CA MET A 140 -1.46 -1.32 -1.42
C MET A 140 -1.64 -1.11 -2.93
N GLY A 141 -2.06 -2.13 -3.67
CA GLY A 141 -2.41 -2.03 -5.09
C GLY A 141 -3.56 -1.07 -5.35
N LEU A 142 -4.60 -1.12 -4.52
CA LEU A 142 -5.74 -0.19 -4.58
C LEU A 142 -5.34 1.25 -4.26
N LEU A 143 -4.31 1.48 -3.44
CA LEU A 143 -3.82 2.83 -3.14
C LEU A 143 -2.96 3.38 -4.28
N ILE A 144 -2.03 2.59 -4.80
CA ILE A 144 -1.06 3.05 -5.81
C ILE A 144 -1.72 3.23 -7.18
N PHE A 145 -2.50 2.23 -7.61
CA PHE A 145 -2.89 2.14 -9.01
C PHE A 145 -3.79 3.30 -9.49
N PRO A 146 -4.88 3.65 -8.78
CA PRO A 146 -5.74 4.75 -9.21
C PRO A 146 -4.96 6.05 -9.36
N ALA A 147 -4.00 6.29 -8.46
CA ALA A 147 -3.21 7.48 -8.50
C ALA A 147 -2.18 7.49 -9.64
N GLY A 148 -1.58 6.35 -9.98
CA GLY A 148 -0.75 6.22 -11.19
C GLY A 148 -1.56 6.44 -12.49
N VAL A 149 -2.81 5.97 -12.53
CA VAL A 149 -3.72 6.22 -13.68
C VAL A 149 -4.08 7.70 -13.80
N ILE A 150 -4.39 8.37 -12.69
CA ILE A 150 -4.69 9.81 -12.68
C ILE A 150 -3.49 10.60 -13.19
N GLU A 151 -2.28 10.25 -12.75
CA GLU A 151 -1.06 10.92 -13.20
C GLU A 151 -0.80 10.69 -14.70
N TYR A 152 -0.92 9.44 -15.16
CA TYR A 152 -0.78 9.11 -16.58
C TYR A 152 -1.80 9.84 -17.46
N ALA A 153 -3.06 9.93 -17.02
CA ALA A 153 -4.10 10.64 -17.75
C ALA A 153 -3.81 12.15 -17.91
N ARG A 154 -2.98 12.74 -17.02
CA ARG A 154 -2.64 14.16 -17.05
C ARG A 154 -1.32 14.45 -17.74
N SER A 155 -0.28 13.69 -17.43
CA SER A 155 1.10 13.95 -17.90
C SER A 155 1.48 13.12 -19.12
N GLY A 156 0.70 12.08 -19.46
CA GLY A 156 1.09 11.06 -20.45
C GLY A 156 2.20 10.13 -19.95
N VAL A 157 2.65 10.30 -18.71
CA VAL A 157 3.71 9.51 -18.07
C VAL A 157 3.13 8.84 -16.83
N PHE A 158 3.30 7.53 -16.74
CA PHE A 158 2.83 6.79 -15.59
C PHE A 158 3.85 6.98 -14.47
N ASP A 159 3.52 7.90 -13.59
CA ASP A 159 4.34 8.25 -12.44
C ASP A 159 3.56 7.96 -11.15
N TYR A 160 4.22 7.27 -10.23
CA TYR A 160 3.70 6.96 -8.91
C TYR A 160 4.07 8.03 -7.90
N THR A 161 4.48 9.22 -8.37
CA THR A 161 4.83 10.30 -7.45
C THR A 161 3.63 10.75 -6.63
N LEU A 162 2.38 10.60 -7.10
CA LEU A 162 1.13 10.98 -6.40
C LEU A 162 1.00 12.50 -6.19
N LYS A 163 1.30 13.32 -7.20
CA LYS A 163 1.41 14.79 -7.11
C LYS A 163 0.29 15.48 -6.33
N GLU A 164 -0.94 15.14 -6.66
CA GLU A 164 -2.13 15.71 -6.02
C GLU A 164 -2.27 15.33 -4.54
N ILE A 165 -1.74 14.18 -4.14
CA ILE A 165 -1.81 13.69 -2.77
C ILE A 165 -0.68 14.28 -1.94
N TYR A 166 0.56 14.31 -2.48
CA TYR A 166 1.68 14.79 -1.68
C TYR A 166 1.79 16.31 -1.62
N LEU A 167 1.34 17.10 -2.60
CA LEU A 167 1.52 18.55 -2.56
C LEU A 167 0.85 19.21 -1.34
N PRO A 168 -0.42 18.89 -1.01
CA PRO A 168 -1.04 19.37 0.23
C PRO A 168 -0.29 18.89 1.48
N LEU A 169 0.18 17.64 1.46
CA LEU A 169 0.94 17.06 2.57
C LEU A 169 2.28 17.76 2.78
N ILE A 170 3.03 18.04 1.71
CA ILE A 170 4.30 18.81 1.76
C ILE A 170 4.03 20.19 2.33
N SER A 171 2.97 20.87 1.89
CA SER A 171 2.63 22.20 2.40
C SER A 171 2.48 22.17 3.92
N ILE A 172 1.65 21.27 4.44
CA ILE A 172 1.43 21.12 5.89
C ILE A 172 2.75 20.76 6.59
N LEU A 173 3.52 19.80 6.07
CA LEU A 173 4.81 19.41 6.65
C LEU A 173 5.80 20.57 6.68
N ALA A 174 5.89 21.37 5.63
CA ALA A 174 6.78 22.52 5.54
C ALA A 174 6.41 23.59 6.57
N TYR A 175 5.11 23.90 6.72
CA TYR A 175 4.64 24.88 7.71
C TYR A 175 4.89 24.41 9.14
N VAL A 176 4.60 23.14 9.45
CA VAL A 176 4.86 22.59 10.80
C VAL A 176 6.36 22.54 11.08
N SER A 177 7.18 22.11 10.12
CA SER A 177 8.64 22.07 10.26
C SER A 177 9.23 23.47 10.46
N LYS A 178 8.75 24.47 9.70
CA LYS A 178 9.09 25.89 9.89
C LYS A 178 8.76 26.33 11.32
N GLY A 179 7.57 26.03 11.81
CA GLY A 179 7.16 26.39 13.17
C GLY A 179 8.09 25.81 14.25
N ILE A 180 8.47 24.53 14.11
CA ILE A 180 9.42 23.89 15.03
C ILE A 180 10.80 24.54 14.93
N LEU A 181 11.30 24.83 13.72
CA LEU A 181 12.59 25.52 13.54
C LEU A 181 12.59 26.92 14.15
N SER A 182 11.48 27.66 14.03
CA SER A 182 11.30 28.96 14.68
C SER A 182 11.31 28.85 16.22
N LEU A 183 10.66 27.83 16.78
CA LEU A 183 10.71 27.57 18.23
C LEU A 183 12.12 27.22 18.73
N LEU A 184 12.94 26.60 17.87
CA LEU A 184 14.36 26.32 18.15
C LEU A 184 15.28 27.55 17.97
N GLY A 185 14.73 28.71 17.63
CA GLY A 185 15.48 29.97 17.48
C GLY A 185 15.99 30.24 16.06
N TYR A 186 15.61 29.44 15.06
CA TYR A 186 16.00 29.66 13.67
C TYR A 186 14.96 30.52 12.93
N SER A 187 15.43 31.62 12.34
CA SER A 187 14.59 32.46 11.47
C SER A 187 14.50 31.83 10.08
N VAL A 188 13.44 31.04 9.86
CA VAL A 188 13.20 30.28 8.62
C VAL A 188 11.91 30.74 7.96
N HIS A 189 11.93 30.90 6.64
CA HIS A 189 10.75 31.13 5.82
C HIS A 189 10.54 29.99 4.81
N SER A 190 9.30 29.82 4.38
CA SER A 190 8.89 28.77 3.43
C SER A 190 8.53 29.42 2.10
N ILE A 191 9.18 29.02 1.03
CA ILE A 191 8.94 29.49 -0.34
C ILE A 191 8.30 28.35 -1.13
N GLU A 192 7.11 28.58 -1.68
CA GLU A 192 6.48 27.61 -2.58
C GLU A 192 7.28 27.54 -3.91
N GLN A 193 7.55 26.34 -4.38
CA GLN A 193 8.27 26.08 -5.63
C GLN A 193 7.56 24.97 -6.42
N THR A 194 7.85 24.88 -7.73
CA THR A 194 7.27 23.84 -8.57
C THR A 194 7.61 22.45 -8.01
N GLY A 195 6.59 21.74 -7.52
CA GLY A 195 6.74 20.38 -6.98
C GLY A 195 7.02 20.29 -5.48
N GLY A 196 7.05 21.41 -4.74
CA GLY A 196 7.30 21.37 -3.31
C GLY A 196 7.47 22.73 -2.64
N TYR A 197 8.19 22.73 -1.52
CA TYR A 197 8.46 23.94 -0.72
C TYR A 197 9.93 23.98 -0.35
N THR A 198 10.54 25.16 -0.42
CA THR A 198 11.90 25.39 0.07
C THR A 198 11.84 26.07 1.43
N LEU A 199 12.47 25.47 2.43
CA LEU A 199 12.76 26.14 3.70
C LEU A 199 14.09 26.87 3.55
N ALA A 200 14.09 28.18 3.80
CA ALA A 200 15.29 29.01 3.70
C ALA A 200 15.49 29.84 4.97
N MET A 201 16.75 29.98 5.38
CA MET A 201 17.13 30.93 6.43
C MET A 201 16.82 32.36 5.95
N SER A 202 16.44 33.25 6.87
CA SER A 202 16.09 34.64 6.54
C SER A 202 17.24 35.45 5.95
N ASP A 203 18.50 35.07 6.23
CA ASP A 203 19.71 35.65 5.64
C ASP A 203 20.12 34.96 4.32
N ASN A 204 19.33 33.98 3.86
CA ASN A 204 19.54 33.18 2.66
C ASN A 204 20.86 32.38 2.64
N THR A 205 21.48 32.15 3.80
CA THR A 205 22.75 31.39 3.91
C THR A 205 22.57 29.90 3.65
N PHE A 206 21.38 29.37 3.92
CA PHE A 206 21.07 27.95 3.80
C PHE A 206 19.61 27.74 3.41
N HIS A 207 19.37 26.78 2.51
CA HIS A 207 18.03 26.41 2.09
C HIS A 207 17.94 24.90 1.78
N VAL A 208 16.77 24.32 2.01
CA VAL A 208 16.47 22.90 1.74
C VAL A 208 15.15 22.80 1.01
N PHE A 209 15.17 22.16 -0.16
CA PHE A 209 13.97 21.85 -0.92
C PHE A 209 13.29 20.58 -0.38
N ILE A 210 12.02 20.70 -0.03
CA ILE A 210 11.15 19.61 0.39
C ILE A 210 10.32 19.18 -0.82
N GLY A 211 10.77 18.13 -1.48
CA GLY A 211 10.07 17.47 -2.58
C GLY A 211 9.26 16.26 -2.13
N ALA A 212 8.73 15.53 -3.13
CA ALA A 212 7.88 14.37 -2.94
C ALA A 212 8.53 13.25 -2.07
N LEU A 213 9.84 13.07 -2.16
CA LEU A 213 10.63 12.11 -1.36
C LEU A 213 10.66 12.42 0.14
N CYS A 214 10.55 13.70 0.49
CA CYS A 214 10.53 14.15 1.87
C CYS A 214 9.11 14.27 2.43
N SER A 215 8.08 14.18 1.57
CA SER A 215 6.68 14.28 1.97
C SER A 215 6.21 13.13 2.88
N GLY A 216 6.94 12.02 2.90
CA GLY A 216 6.54 10.83 3.65
C GLY A 216 5.31 10.11 3.06
N VAL A 217 4.84 10.47 1.87
CA VAL A 217 3.66 9.85 1.23
C VAL A 217 3.80 8.33 1.11
N THR A 218 5.01 7.86 0.81
CA THR A 218 5.34 6.43 0.73
C THR A 218 5.18 5.74 2.09
N SER A 219 5.80 6.30 3.13
CA SER A 219 5.70 5.78 4.50
C SER A 219 4.25 5.76 5.00
N MET A 220 3.48 6.80 4.69
CA MET A 220 2.06 6.91 5.04
C MET A 220 1.22 5.85 4.33
N SER A 221 1.47 5.63 3.04
CA SER A 221 0.73 4.64 2.25
C SER A 221 1.00 3.21 2.74
N VAL A 222 2.26 2.89 3.06
CA VAL A 222 2.62 1.60 3.66
C VAL A 222 1.97 1.41 5.03
N PHE A 223 1.98 2.44 5.88
CA PHE A 223 1.31 2.41 7.17
C PHE A 223 -0.20 2.13 7.01
N ILE A 224 -0.89 2.88 6.14
CA ILE A 224 -2.32 2.73 5.88
C ILE A 224 -2.63 1.31 5.39
N ALA A 225 -1.87 0.81 4.41
CA ALA A 225 -2.06 -0.54 3.89
C ALA A 225 -1.88 -1.61 4.97
N ALA A 226 -0.83 -1.50 5.79
CA ALA A 226 -0.55 -2.44 6.87
C ALA A 226 -1.62 -2.38 7.97
N PHE A 227 -2.07 -1.18 8.33
CA PHE A 227 -3.14 -0.99 9.30
C PHE A 227 -4.43 -1.69 8.85
N PHE A 228 -4.90 -1.40 7.63
CA PHE A 228 -6.13 -1.99 7.10
C PHE A 228 -6.01 -3.51 6.86
N ALA A 229 -4.81 -4.01 6.58
CA ALA A 229 -4.59 -5.45 6.47
C ALA A 229 -4.82 -6.18 7.81
N ILE A 230 -4.38 -5.59 8.92
CA ILE A 230 -4.50 -6.18 10.27
C ILE A 230 -5.84 -5.88 10.93
N ILE A 231 -6.45 -4.72 10.68
CA ILE A 231 -7.60 -4.23 11.46
C ILE A 231 -8.82 -5.16 11.42
N GLY A 232 -8.95 -5.97 10.36
CA GLY A 232 -9.98 -7.00 10.24
C GLY A 232 -9.82 -8.14 11.26
N ASP A 233 -8.59 -8.45 11.67
CA ASP A 233 -8.28 -9.55 12.59
C ASP A 233 -8.27 -9.10 14.06
N ILE A 234 -8.21 -7.79 14.32
CA ILE A 234 -8.26 -7.24 15.68
C ILE A 234 -9.71 -7.20 16.18
N LYS A 235 -9.93 -7.91 17.29
CA LYS A 235 -11.18 -7.88 18.07
C LYS A 235 -11.19 -6.66 19.00
N THR A 236 -11.53 -5.50 18.45
CA THR A 236 -11.74 -4.27 19.24
C THR A 236 -12.92 -3.48 18.68
N THR A 237 -13.43 -2.54 19.45
CA THR A 237 -14.57 -1.70 19.04
C THR A 237 -14.19 -0.78 17.87
N LEU A 238 -15.14 -0.42 17.01
CA LEU A 238 -14.87 0.49 15.89
C LEU A 238 -14.27 1.84 16.35
N LYS A 239 -14.73 2.37 17.50
CA LYS A 239 -14.17 3.59 18.10
C LYS A 239 -12.68 3.44 18.39
N ASN A 240 -12.27 2.33 18.99
CA ASN A 240 -10.85 2.05 19.25
C ASN A 240 -10.06 1.84 17.96
N LYS A 241 -10.63 1.18 16.95
CA LYS A 241 -10.02 1.03 15.62
C LYS A 241 -9.71 2.40 15.00
N VAL A 242 -10.69 3.31 15.01
CA VAL A 242 -10.54 4.67 14.49
C VAL A 242 -9.51 5.46 15.30
N ALA A 243 -9.54 5.39 16.64
CA ALA A 243 -8.56 6.07 17.48
C ALA A 243 -7.12 5.59 17.22
N LEU A 244 -6.92 4.26 17.10
CA LEU A 244 -5.62 3.67 16.76
C LEU A 244 -5.17 4.09 15.35
N PHE A 245 -6.09 4.16 14.39
CA PHE A 245 -5.78 4.63 13.04
C PHE A 245 -5.28 6.07 13.06
N ILE A 246 -6.03 6.98 13.70
CA ILE A 246 -5.66 8.40 13.82
C ILE A 246 -4.31 8.55 14.52
N PHE A 247 -4.08 7.80 15.62
CA PHE A 247 -2.80 7.81 16.33
C PHE A 247 -1.64 7.35 15.43
N GLY A 248 -1.84 6.28 14.67
CA GLY A 248 -0.86 5.75 13.73
C GLY A 248 -0.51 6.71 12.58
N VAL A 249 -1.53 7.34 11.98
CA VAL A 249 -1.35 8.37 10.95
C VAL A 249 -0.63 9.58 11.54
N ALA A 250 -1.06 10.06 12.72
CA ALA A 250 -0.47 11.22 13.38
C ALA A 250 1.01 11.00 13.67
N GLY A 251 1.41 9.86 14.25
CA GLY A 251 2.83 9.64 14.50
C GLY A 251 3.65 9.38 13.25
N THR A 252 3.07 8.82 12.18
CA THR A 252 3.74 8.75 10.87
C THR A 252 3.97 10.15 10.32
N PHE A 253 2.99 11.05 10.45
CA PHE A 253 3.13 12.46 10.10
C PHE A 253 4.23 13.15 10.93
N PHE A 254 4.22 13.02 12.25
CA PHE A 254 5.23 13.63 13.12
C PHE A 254 6.65 13.07 12.89
N SER A 255 6.76 11.77 12.60
CA SER A 255 8.02 11.14 12.20
C SER A 255 8.61 11.81 10.96
N ASN A 256 7.77 12.17 9.97
CA ASN A 256 8.21 12.86 8.76
C ASN A 256 8.56 14.34 9.02
N VAL A 257 7.82 15.03 9.89
CA VAL A 257 8.18 16.39 10.35
C VAL A 257 9.56 16.37 11.02
N LEU A 258 9.78 15.45 11.96
CA LEU A 258 11.05 15.33 12.68
C LEU A 258 12.22 15.05 11.73
N ARG A 259 12.00 14.20 10.71
CA ARG A 259 12.98 13.98 9.63
C ARG A 259 13.35 15.29 8.95
N ILE A 260 12.38 16.09 8.49
CA ILE A 260 12.64 17.36 7.79
C ILE A 260 13.42 18.34 8.68
N VAL A 261 12.99 18.51 9.94
CA VAL A 261 13.66 19.39 10.90
C VAL A 261 15.11 18.95 11.11
N LEU A 262 15.36 17.66 11.32
CA LEU A 262 16.71 17.15 11.52
C LEU A 262 17.58 17.28 10.27
N LEU A 263 17.03 17.03 9.08
CA LEU A 263 17.75 17.25 7.83
C LEU A 263 18.16 18.71 7.70
N PHE A 264 17.25 19.65 7.94
CA PHE A 264 17.57 21.08 7.91
C PHE A 264 18.70 21.43 8.88
N LEU A 265 18.63 20.95 10.13
CA LEU A 265 19.66 21.21 11.14
C LEU A 265 21.01 20.57 10.81
N ILE A 266 21.01 19.35 10.26
CA ILE A 266 22.22 18.66 9.82
C ILE A 266 22.86 19.41 8.67
N GLY A 267 22.10 19.81 7.65
CA GLY A 267 22.64 20.58 6.53
C GLY A 267 23.18 21.93 6.95
N LEU A 268 22.49 22.61 7.88
CA LEU A 268 22.93 23.89 8.43
C LEU A 268 24.25 23.77 9.23
N LYS A 269 24.42 22.72 10.03
CA LYS A 269 25.57 22.59 10.95
C LYS A 269 26.74 21.80 10.38
N LEU A 270 26.46 20.79 9.56
CA LEU A 270 27.43 19.80 9.08
C LEU A 270 27.62 19.85 7.55
N GLY A 271 26.86 20.70 6.85
CA GLY A 271 26.97 20.91 5.40
C GLY A 271 26.23 19.89 4.54
N ASN A 272 26.31 20.09 3.22
CA ASN A 272 25.50 19.35 2.24
C ASN A 272 25.81 17.85 2.19
N ASN A 273 27.07 17.44 2.37
CA ASN A 273 27.44 16.03 2.34
C ASN A 273 26.76 15.23 3.47
N ALA A 274 26.75 15.80 4.68
CA ALA A 274 26.06 15.21 5.82
C ALA A 274 24.54 15.21 5.64
N LEU A 275 23.98 16.30 5.08
CA LEU A 275 22.56 16.38 4.72
C LEU A 275 22.16 15.26 3.76
N MET A 276 22.92 15.05 2.68
CA MET A 276 22.60 14.03 1.68
C MET A 276 22.70 12.61 2.25
N SER A 277 23.73 12.33 3.06
CA SER A 277 23.83 11.05 3.77
C SER A 277 22.64 10.85 4.72
N ALA A 278 22.29 11.85 5.52
CA ALA A 278 21.15 11.79 6.43
C ALA A 278 19.82 11.65 5.66
N HIS A 279 19.67 12.33 4.52
CA HIS A 279 18.46 12.26 3.69
C HIS A 279 18.18 10.85 3.20
N THR A 280 19.23 10.12 2.81
CA THR A 280 19.18 8.72 2.38
C THR A 280 18.85 7.73 3.50
N HIS A 281 19.22 8.04 4.75
CA HIS A 281 19.09 7.07 5.85
C HIS A 281 18.00 7.37 6.88
N LEU A 282 17.75 8.64 7.18
CA LEU A 282 16.81 9.01 8.24
C LEU A 282 15.36 8.63 7.92
N GLY A 283 15.00 8.56 6.63
CA GLY A 283 13.65 8.18 6.18
C GLY A 283 13.20 6.84 6.76
N TRP A 284 13.85 5.76 6.35
CA TRP A 284 13.54 4.43 6.86
C TRP A 284 13.81 4.30 8.35
N ILE A 285 14.89 4.87 8.91
CA ILE A 285 15.20 4.76 10.35
C ILE A 285 14.02 5.26 11.20
N PHE A 286 13.54 6.48 10.94
CA PHE A 286 12.42 7.06 11.69
C PHE A 286 11.14 6.26 11.49
N PHE A 287 10.86 5.83 10.26
CA PHE A 287 9.71 4.99 9.98
C PHE A 287 9.75 3.67 10.76
N PHE A 288 10.91 3.00 10.82
CA PHE A 288 11.08 1.73 11.55
C PHE A 288 10.88 1.88 13.04
N ILE A 289 11.43 2.93 13.63
CA ILE A 289 11.24 3.23 15.05
C ILE A 289 9.75 3.43 15.32
N TRP A 290 9.10 4.28 14.51
CA TRP A 290 7.69 4.58 14.67
C TRP A 290 6.79 3.35 14.48
N ILE A 291 6.96 2.60 13.39
CA ILE A 291 6.10 1.47 13.07
C ILE A 291 6.24 0.35 14.12
N SER A 292 7.45 0.12 14.63
CA SER A 292 7.69 -0.85 15.70
C SER A 292 7.02 -0.43 17.01
N LEU A 293 7.12 0.86 17.35
CA LEU A 293 6.45 1.42 18.52
C LEU A 293 4.92 1.30 18.38
N PHE A 294 4.37 1.69 17.22
CA PHE A 294 2.95 1.62 16.93
C PHE A 294 2.40 0.19 17.07
N TRP A 295 3.04 -0.81 16.47
CA TRP A 295 2.57 -2.19 16.56
C TRP A 295 2.66 -2.75 17.99
N THR A 296 3.72 -2.40 18.71
CA THR A 296 3.85 -2.77 20.14
C THR A 296 2.70 -2.21 20.96
N ILE A 297 2.34 -0.94 20.75
CA ILE A 297 1.21 -0.28 21.40
C ILE A 297 -0.11 -0.96 20.99
N LEU A 298 -0.33 -1.15 19.69
CA LEU A 298 -1.56 -1.71 19.15
C LEU A 298 -1.83 -3.13 19.68
N PHE A 299 -0.81 -3.99 19.77
CA PHE A 299 -0.99 -5.34 20.30
C PHE A 299 -1.19 -5.37 21.81
N ARG A 300 -0.58 -4.45 22.55
CA ARG A 300 -0.84 -4.29 23.99
C ARG A 300 -2.30 -3.93 24.25
N PHE A 301 -2.83 -2.92 23.57
CA PHE A 301 -4.25 -2.52 23.70
C PHE A 301 -5.24 -3.58 23.21
N SER A 302 -4.83 -4.44 22.27
CA SER A 302 -5.68 -5.50 21.73
C SER A 302 -5.74 -6.74 22.63
N GLY A 303 -4.73 -6.96 23.50
CA GLY A 303 -4.65 -8.13 24.38
C GLY A 303 -5.51 -8.03 25.65
N ASP A 304 -5.72 -6.82 26.15
CA ASP A 304 -6.33 -6.59 27.47
C ASP A 304 -7.84 -6.87 27.50
N GLU A 305 -8.53 -6.82 26.36
CA GLU A 305 -9.98 -7.09 26.27
C GLU A 305 -10.32 -8.56 26.55
N GLU A 306 -9.43 -9.50 26.23
CA GLU A 306 -9.65 -10.95 26.40
C GLU A 306 -9.58 -11.37 27.89
N ASN A 307 -8.97 -10.54 28.75
CA ASN A 307 -8.79 -10.79 30.19
C ASN A 307 -9.80 -10.08 31.09
N LYS A 308 -10.78 -9.33 30.55
CA LYS A 308 -11.79 -8.67 31.40
C LYS A 308 -12.71 -9.72 32.05
N PRO A 309 -12.79 -9.80 33.39
CA PRO A 309 -13.43 -10.92 34.11
C PRO A 309 -14.95 -11.08 33.88
N GLY A 310 -15.62 -10.14 33.20
CA GLY A 310 -17.05 -10.25 32.86
C GLY A 310 -17.38 -10.83 31.48
N PHE A 311 -16.42 -10.91 30.55
CA PHE A 311 -16.74 -11.32 29.16
C PHE A 311 -16.80 -12.84 29.00
N ASN A 312 -15.97 -13.58 29.74
CA ASN A 312 -15.91 -15.04 29.65
C ASN A 312 -17.09 -15.73 30.37
N SER A 313 -17.64 -15.15 31.43
CA SER A 313 -18.78 -15.72 32.16
C SER A 313 -20.07 -15.70 31.32
N ALA A 314 -20.31 -14.63 30.55
CA ALA A 314 -21.47 -14.53 29.65
C ALA A 314 -21.38 -15.45 28.44
N ARG A 315 -20.15 -15.77 27.97
CA ARG A 315 -19.94 -16.65 26.82
C ARG A 315 -19.96 -18.13 27.20
N GLN A 316 -19.41 -18.50 28.35
CA GLN A 316 -19.51 -19.87 28.89
C GLN A 316 -20.94 -20.22 29.32
N SER A 317 -21.72 -19.25 29.82
CA SER A 317 -23.11 -19.54 30.21
C SER A 317 -24.02 -19.84 29.02
N LYS A 318 -23.78 -19.26 27.84
CA LYS A 318 -24.54 -19.57 26.61
C LYS A 318 -24.19 -20.93 26.01
N THR A 319 -22.91 -21.28 25.89
CA THR A 319 -22.51 -22.57 25.33
C THR A 319 -22.83 -23.75 26.25
N GLY A 320 -22.79 -23.55 27.57
CA GLY A 320 -23.22 -24.56 28.54
C GLY A 320 -24.73 -24.83 28.53
N ARG A 321 -25.56 -23.81 28.27
CA ARG A 321 -27.02 -23.94 28.30
C ARG A 321 -27.59 -24.52 27.00
N GLU A 322 -26.98 -24.26 25.84
CA GLU A 322 -27.38 -24.89 24.57
C GLU A 322 -26.95 -26.36 24.47
N ARG A 323 -25.78 -26.75 25.03
CA ARG A 323 -25.42 -28.18 25.08
C ARG A 323 -26.37 -29.00 25.94
N LYS A 324 -26.84 -28.44 27.07
CA LYS A 324 -27.79 -29.14 27.94
C LYS A 324 -29.17 -29.35 27.31
N ASN A 325 -29.58 -28.53 26.36
CA ASN A 325 -30.89 -28.65 25.71
C ASN A 325 -30.86 -29.54 24.46
N ASN A 326 -29.69 -29.82 23.87
CA ASN A 326 -29.56 -30.65 22.68
C ASN A 326 -29.04 -32.08 22.95
N GLU A 327 -28.63 -32.38 24.18
CA GLU A 327 -28.21 -33.74 24.59
C GLU A 327 -29.35 -34.60 25.17
N GLU A 328 -30.60 -34.15 25.13
CA GLU A 328 -31.76 -35.06 25.24
C GLU A 328 -32.21 -35.47 23.84
N PRO A 329 -31.70 -36.61 23.28
CA PRO A 329 -32.30 -37.17 22.10
C PRO A 329 -33.72 -37.62 22.46
N ASN A 330 -34.69 -37.01 21.82
CA ASN A 330 -36.08 -37.42 21.83
C ASN A 330 -36.16 -38.90 21.38
N ARG A 331 -36.12 -39.82 22.35
CA ARG A 331 -36.07 -41.28 22.18
C ARG A 331 -37.28 -41.86 21.44
N SER A 332 -38.26 -41.01 21.09
CA SER A 332 -39.49 -41.39 20.40
C SER A 332 -39.38 -41.39 18.86
N GLU A 333 -38.39 -40.70 18.26
CA GLU A 333 -38.33 -40.55 16.79
C GLU A 333 -37.50 -41.63 16.06
N LEU A 334 -36.65 -42.37 16.80
CA LEU A 334 -35.77 -43.42 16.24
C LEU A 334 -36.48 -44.75 15.92
N ARG A 335 -37.80 -44.87 16.14
CA ARG A 335 -38.56 -46.08 15.76
C ARG A 335 -39.30 -45.99 14.41
N GLY A 336 -39.29 -44.84 13.72
CA GLY A 336 -40.13 -44.64 12.51
C GLY A 336 -39.44 -44.80 11.15
N ILE A 337 -38.11 -44.74 11.07
CA ILE A 337 -37.44 -44.45 9.77
C ILE A 337 -36.91 -45.71 9.06
N ASN A 338 -36.89 -46.88 9.71
CA ASN A 338 -36.29 -48.08 9.13
C ASN A 338 -37.18 -48.88 8.13
N ALA A 339 -38.32 -48.33 7.68
CA ALA A 339 -39.29 -49.07 6.87
C ALA A 339 -39.49 -48.56 5.43
N LYS A 340 -38.85 -47.47 4.97
CA LYS A 340 -39.33 -46.77 3.76
C LYS A 340 -38.31 -46.39 2.69
N ASN A 341 -37.18 -47.07 2.57
CA ASN A 341 -36.27 -46.81 1.44
C ASN A 341 -35.63 -48.07 0.84
N LYS A 342 -36.50 -48.93 0.28
CA LYS A 342 -36.18 -49.80 -0.87
C LYS A 342 -37.18 -49.42 -1.96
N ASN A 343 -36.68 -49.21 -3.18
CA ASN A 343 -37.41 -48.92 -4.43
C ASN A 343 -37.42 -47.44 -4.84
N SER A 344 -36.38 -47.02 -5.57
CA SER A 344 -36.53 -46.10 -6.72
C SER A 344 -35.21 -46.01 -7.50
N THR A 345 -34.94 -47.04 -8.29
CA THR A 345 -34.03 -46.99 -9.43
C THR A 345 -34.87 -47.25 -10.67
N ALA A 346 -35.20 -46.22 -11.42
CA ALA A 346 -35.52 -46.34 -12.85
C ALA A 346 -35.70 -44.95 -13.48
N ALA A 347 -35.01 -44.76 -14.60
CA ALA A 347 -35.41 -44.00 -15.78
C ALA A 347 -35.87 -42.54 -15.62
N THR A 348 -35.29 -41.63 -16.42
CA THR A 348 -35.99 -41.05 -17.58
C THR A 348 -34.98 -40.24 -18.41
N LYS A 349 -34.65 -40.76 -19.60
CA LYS A 349 -34.23 -39.96 -20.77
C LYS A 349 -35.49 -39.28 -21.32
N GLY A 350 -35.43 -38.00 -21.66
CA GLY A 350 -36.54 -37.32 -22.33
C GLY A 350 -36.17 -35.92 -22.80
N ALA A 351 -36.06 -35.78 -24.12
CA ALA A 351 -35.94 -34.52 -24.84
C ALA A 351 -37.21 -33.65 -24.71
N LEU A 352 -37.10 -32.32 -24.81
CA LEU A 352 -37.76 -31.51 -25.86
C LEU A 352 -37.57 -29.99 -25.67
N ASN A 353 -37.32 -29.34 -26.82
CA ASN A 353 -37.91 -28.11 -27.36
C ASN A 353 -37.90 -26.73 -26.66
N ILE A 354 -37.31 -25.79 -27.43
CA ILE A 354 -37.89 -24.56 -28.01
C ILE A 354 -38.59 -23.57 -27.03
N GLY A 355 -37.96 -22.41 -26.88
CA GLY A 355 -38.58 -21.19 -26.36
C GLY A 355 -37.95 -19.93 -26.97
N ARG A 356 -38.67 -19.31 -27.90
CA ARG A 356 -38.35 -18.04 -28.58
C ARG A 356 -38.33 -16.83 -27.63
N ASN A 357 -37.70 -15.77 -28.15
CA ASN A 357 -37.98 -14.33 -27.98
C ASN A 357 -37.48 -13.60 -26.72
N LYS A 358 -36.61 -12.60 -26.95
CA LYS A 358 -36.98 -11.19 -26.78
C LYS A 358 -36.02 -10.26 -27.55
N LYS A 359 -36.59 -9.53 -28.51
CA LYS A 359 -36.01 -8.36 -29.17
C LYS A 359 -35.78 -7.26 -28.14
N ALA A 360 -34.56 -6.73 -28.05
CA ALA A 360 -34.27 -5.49 -27.35
C ALA A 360 -34.01 -4.37 -28.39
N ARG A 361 -34.69 -3.25 -28.14
CA ARG A 361 -34.87 -2.07 -28.97
C ARG A 361 -33.62 -1.18 -28.88
N VAL A 362 -32.92 -0.97 -29.99
CA VAL A 362 -31.84 0.02 -30.11
C VAL A 362 -32.46 1.41 -30.25
N ARG A 363 -32.05 2.36 -29.40
CA ARG A 363 -32.29 3.80 -29.59
C ARG A 363 -31.05 4.42 -30.24
N PRO A 364 -31.20 5.31 -31.24
CA PRO A 364 -30.07 6.07 -31.77
C PRO A 364 -29.73 7.24 -30.84
N LEU A 365 -28.43 7.45 -30.61
CA LEU A 365 -27.90 8.61 -29.91
C LEU A 365 -27.40 9.64 -30.93
N HIS A 366 -27.74 10.90 -30.65
CA HIS A 366 -27.47 12.09 -31.43
C HIS A 366 -25.98 12.27 -31.82
N GLN A 367 -25.77 12.58 -33.10
CA GLN A 367 -24.56 13.24 -33.62
C GLN A 367 -24.40 14.63 -32.97
N TYR A 368 -23.27 14.86 -32.32
CA TYR A 368 -22.78 16.20 -31.98
C TYR A 368 -21.75 16.65 -33.01
N ALA A 369 -21.88 17.92 -33.39
CA ALA A 369 -21.16 18.59 -34.46
C ALA A 369 -19.64 18.75 -34.18
N HIS A 370 -18.86 18.55 -35.24
CA HIS A 370 -17.44 18.91 -35.31
C HIS A 370 -17.27 20.42 -35.49
N HIS A 371 -16.61 21.09 -34.54
CA HIS A 371 -16.00 22.40 -34.78
C HIS A 371 -14.56 22.19 -35.25
N HIS A 372 -14.31 22.53 -36.52
CA HIS A 372 -12.97 22.65 -37.09
C HIS A 372 -12.29 23.94 -36.58
N ALA A 373 -11.19 23.78 -35.83
CA ALA A 373 -10.26 24.87 -35.56
C ALA A 373 -9.08 24.81 -36.54
N ASN A 374 -8.72 25.98 -37.07
CA ASN A 374 -7.80 26.22 -38.18
C ASN A 374 -6.32 26.10 -37.74
N PRO A 375 -5.51 25.17 -38.27
CA PRO A 375 -4.16 24.86 -37.77
C PRO A 375 -3.03 25.77 -38.30
N THR A 376 -3.34 26.94 -38.87
CA THR A 376 -2.34 27.77 -39.56
C THR A 376 -1.67 28.85 -38.70
N LEU A 377 -2.07 29.04 -37.44
CA LEU A 377 -1.50 30.10 -36.58
C LEU A 377 -0.45 29.63 -35.54
N ILE A 378 -0.28 28.33 -35.32
CA ILE A 378 0.61 27.81 -34.26
C ILE A 378 2.09 27.69 -34.72
N LYS A 379 2.36 27.62 -36.03
CA LYS A 379 3.74 27.42 -36.53
C LYS A 379 4.67 28.64 -36.45
N LYS A 380 4.17 29.84 -36.13
CA LYS A 380 5.00 31.06 -36.08
C LYS A 380 5.55 31.39 -34.69
N GLU A 381 4.96 30.88 -33.61
CA GLU A 381 5.46 31.10 -32.24
C GLU A 381 6.51 30.06 -31.80
N GLU A 382 6.41 28.80 -32.24
CA GLU A 382 7.38 27.76 -31.87
C GLU A 382 8.80 28.01 -32.41
N SER A 383 8.91 28.66 -33.58
CA SER A 383 10.20 29.01 -34.20
C SER A 383 11.02 30.03 -33.39
N ASN A 384 10.34 30.94 -32.67
CA ASN A 384 11.00 31.96 -31.86
C ASN A 384 11.42 31.45 -30.47
N VAL A 385 10.79 30.38 -29.97
CA VAL A 385 11.16 29.75 -28.69
C VAL A 385 12.40 28.86 -28.88
N ILE A 386 12.49 28.12 -29.99
CA ILE A 386 13.65 27.25 -30.29
C ILE A 386 14.92 28.09 -30.51
N LYS A 387 14.82 29.26 -31.16
CA LYS A 387 15.96 30.19 -31.31
C LYS A 387 16.47 30.77 -29.98
N ARG A 388 15.64 30.87 -28.94
CA ARG A 388 16.10 31.33 -27.60
C ARG A 388 16.76 30.23 -26.76
N ILE A 389 16.47 28.97 -27.05
CA ILE A 389 17.02 27.82 -26.32
C ILE A 389 18.42 27.44 -26.83
N LEU A 390 18.71 27.71 -28.11
CA LEU A 390 19.97 27.32 -28.76
C LEU A 390 21.07 28.39 -28.73
N ASP A 391 20.91 29.49 -27.99
CA ASP A 391 21.97 30.52 -27.87
C ASP A 391 23.12 30.02 -26.95
N PRO A 392 24.29 29.67 -27.49
CA PRO A 392 25.38 29.07 -26.73
C PRO A 392 25.99 30.03 -25.70
N LYS A 393 25.83 31.35 -25.89
CA LYS A 393 26.49 32.36 -25.05
C LYS A 393 25.83 32.53 -23.68
N ARG A 394 24.56 32.13 -23.51
CA ARG A 394 23.86 32.22 -22.21
C ARG A 394 24.04 31.00 -21.30
N ASN A 395 24.39 29.84 -21.85
CA ASN A 395 24.48 28.58 -21.07
C ASN A 395 25.79 28.41 -20.28
N LEU A 396 26.82 29.23 -20.54
CA LEU A 396 28.09 29.17 -19.81
C LEU A 396 28.01 29.76 -18.39
N ASN A 397 27.10 30.71 -18.12
CA ASN A 397 26.96 31.30 -16.78
C ASN A 397 26.03 30.52 -15.83
N ARG A 398 25.22 29.57 -16.33
CA ARG A 398 24.34 28.75 -15.47
C ARG A 398 25.00 27.50 -14.89
N ARG A 399 26.13 27.04 -15.45
CA ARG A 399 26.84 25.86 -14.93
C ARG A 399 27.71 26.12 -13.69
N LYS A 400 27.83 27.36 -13.22
CA LYS A 400 28.62 27.68 -12.00
C LYS A 400 27.85 27.64 -10.69
N TYR A 401 26.52 27.43 -10.71
CA TYR A 401 25.67 27.50 -9.50
C TYR A 401 24.68 26.34 -9.37
N ALA A 402 24.99 25.19 -9.97
CA ALA A 402 24.18 23.99 -9.84
C ALA A 402 25.07 22.79 -9.49
N TYR A 403 25.62 22.82 -8.27
CA TYR A 403 26.07 21.66 -7.50
C TYR A 403 25.95 21.98 -6.01
#